data_AF-A0A2E4RH93-F1
#
_entry.id   AF-A0A2E4RH93-F1
#
_cell.length_a   1.000
_cell.length_b   1.000
_cell.length_c   1.000
_cell.angle_alpha   90.00
_cell.angle_beta   90.00
_cell.angle_gamma   90.00
#
_symmetry.space_group_name_H-M   'P 1'
#
loop_
_entity.id
_entity.type
_entity.pdbx_description
1 polymer ?
#
loop_
_entity_poly.entity_id
_entity_poly.type
_entity_poly.pdbx_seq_one_letter_code
_entity_poly.pdbx_strand_id
1 'polypeptide(L)'
;MSDIESRIQQIASVLSQLDDSQVPRNIRTTAKESVDKWLLNKNKEMDLRLGMTASMLDDIFNDPNLPLHFGPLCLQIQTVIETLLAESRRK
;
A
#
# COMPACT_ATOMS: atom_id res chain seq x y z
N MET A 1 -10.87 7.40 16.92
CA MET A 1 -10.46 7.14 15.52
C MET A 1 -10.77 5.69 15.22
N SER A 2 -11.39 5.39 14.08
CA SER A 2 -11.67 3.99 13.73
C SER A 2 -10.36 3.22 13.57
N ASP A 3 -10.27 1.98 14.08
CA ASP A 3 -9.08 1.14 13.96
C ASP A 3 -8.62 0.98 12.50
N ILE A 4 -9.58 0.96 11.56
CA ILE A 4 -9.35 0.86 10.12
C ILE A 4 -8.61 2.08 9.57
N GLU A 5 -9.03 3.30 9.92
CA GLU A 5 -8.33 4.52 9.46
C GLU A 5 -6.89 4.57 10.01
N SER A 6 -6.68 4.11 11.23
CA SER A 6 -5.33 4.06 11.84
C SER A 6 -4.42 3.10 11.07
N ARG A 7 -4.93 1.92 10.68
CA ARG A 7 -4.19 0.96 9.85
C ARG A 7 -3.95 1.47 8.43
N ILE A 8 -4.90 2.22 7.85
CA ILE A 8 -4.70 2.89 6.56
C ILE A 8 -3.57 3.92 6.64
N GLN A 9 -3.54 4.73 7.69
CA GLN A 9 -2.44 5.69 7.91
C GLN A 9 -1.10 4.97 8.12
N GLN A 10 -1.11 3.82 8.81
CA GLN A 10 0.07 2.98 8.95
C GLN A 10 0.57 2.49 7.58
N ILE A 11 -0.30 1.97 6.73
CA ILE A 11 0.07 1.56 5.36
C ILE A 11 0.67 2.73 4.58
N ALA A 12 0.04 3.92 4.62
CA ALA A 12 0.54 5.11 3.95
C ALA A 12 1.95 5.50 4.44
N SER A 13 2.17 5.47 5.76
CA SER A 13 3.45 5.80 6.38
C SER A 13 4.55 4.78 6.08
N VAL A 14 4.18 3.52 5.83
CA VAL A 14 5.13 2.47 5.45
C VAL A 14 5.44 2.59 3.95
N LEU A 15 4.44 2.84 3.10
CA LEU A 15 4.63 3.11 1.68
C LEU A 15 5.47 4.37 1.42
N SER A 16 5.40 5.39 2.28
CA SER A 16 6.24 6.58 2.15
C SER A 16 7.73 6.30 2.37
N GLN A 17 8.11 5.16 2.98
CA GLN A 17 9.50 4.75 3.08
C GLN A 17 10.09 4.33 1.72
N LEU A 18 9.24 4.01 0.74
CA LEU A 18 9.69 3.78 -0.64
C LEU A 18 10.11 5.08 -1.34
N ASP A 19 9.87 6.27 -0.76
CA ASP A 19 10.40 7.53 -1.28
C ASP A 19 11.89 7.73 -0.95
N ASP A 20 12.70 6.68 -1.15
CA ASP A 20 14.13 6.68 -0.90
C ASP A 20 14.93 6.90 -2.19
N SER A 21 16.06 7.60 -2.09
CA SER A 21 17.00 7.82 -3.19
C SER A 21 17.50 6.55 -3.89
N GLN A 22 17.53 5.41 -3.18
CA GLN A 22 17.93 4.10 -3.69
C GLN A 22 16.81 3.38 -4.46
N VAL A 23 15.56 3.82 -4.31
CA VAL A 23 14.41 3.24 -5.00
C VAL A 23 14.24 3.93 -6.36
N PRO A 24 14.14 3.19 -7.47
CA PRO A 24 13.86 3.75 -8.80
C PRO A 24 12.61 4.64 -8.87
N ARG A 25 12.66 5.69 -9.72
CA ARG A 25 11.58 6.69 -9.83
C ARG A 25 10.22 6.09 -10.16
N ASN A 26 10.16 5.04 -10.96
CA ASN A 26 8.92 4.33 -11.30
C ASN A 26 8.26 3.77 -10.03
N ILE A 27 9.01 3.04 -9.19
CA ILE A 27 8.51 2.48 -7.94
C ILE A 27 8.03 3.59 -6.99
N ARG A 28 8.83 4.65 -6.81
CA ARG A 28 8.42 5.79 -5.94
C ARG A 28 7.13 6.44 -6.41
N THR A 29 6.99 6.59 -7.74
CA THR A 29 5.78 7.16 -8.34
C THR A 29 4.59 6.25 -8.11
N THR A 30 4.72 4.94 -8.37
CA THR A 30 3.66 3.96 -8.14
C THR A 30 3.23 3.90 -6.67
N ALA A 31 4.19 3.91 -5.73
CA ALA A 31 3.91 3.93 -4.29
C ALA A 31 3.14 5.19 -3.88
N LYS A 32 3.53 6.36 -4.37
CA LYS A 32 2.83 7.61 -4.09
C LYS A 32 1.44 7.62 -4.70
N GLU A 33 1.30 7.16 -5.94
CA GLU A 33 0.01 7.07 -6.61
C GLU A 33 -0.94 6.08 -5.92
N SER A 34 -0.44 4.96 -5.40
CA SER A 34 -1.28 4.00 -4.68
C SER A 34 -1.87 4.61 -3.41
N VAL A 35 -1.08 5.41 -2.69
CA VAL A 35 -1.54 6.15 -1.52
C VAL A 35 -2.53 7.25 -1.89
N ASP A 36 -2.17 8.14 -2.81
CA ASP A 36 -2.96 9.34 -3.12
C ASP A 36 -4.25 9.02 -3.88
N LYS A 37 -4.18 8.13 -4.89
CA LYS A 37 -5.34 7.82 -5.75
C LYS A 37 -6.29 6.81 -5.11
N TRP A 38 -5.79 5.90 -4.28
CA TRP A 38 -6.57 4.79 -3.73
C TRP A 38 -6.63 4.82 -2.21
N LEU A 39 -5.50 4.62 -1.52
CA LEU A 39 -5.49 4.37 -0.08
C LEU A 39 -6.08 5.53 0.73
N LEU A 40 -5.87 6.80 0.37
CA LEU A 40 -6.42 7.98 1.06
C LEU A 40 -7.70 8.55 0.42
N ASN A 41 -8.14 7.97 -0.69
CA ASN A 41 -9.28 8.49 -1.45
C ASN A 41 -10.63 8.10 -0.82
N LYS A 42 -11.16 8.94 0.07
CA LYS A 42 -12.45 8.71 0.75
C LYS A 42 -13.69 8.72 -0.16
N ASN A 43 -13.55 9.10 -1.43
CA ASN A 43 -14.66 9.08 -2.40
C ASN A 43 -14.91 7.68 -3.00
N LYS A 44 -14.12 6.68 -2.62
CA LYS A 44 -14.23 5.30 -3.12
C LYS A 44 -14.52 4.33 -1.98
N GLU A 45 -15.18 3.23 -2.32
CA GLU A 45 -15.42 2.11 -1.42
C GLU A 45 -14.11 1.54 -0.86
N MET A 46 -14.13 1.14 0.40
CA MET A 46 -12.94 0.65 1.11
C MET A 46 -12.31 -0.55 0.40
N ASP A 47 -13.13 -1.53 0.00
CA ASP A 47 -12.66 -2.74 -0.68
C ASP A 47 -11.94 -2.42 -2.00
N LEU A 48 -12.47 -1.45 -2.76
CA LEU A 48 -11.86 -1.02 -4.00
C LEU A 48 -10.51 -0.32 -3.73
N ARG A 49 -10.46 0.55 -2.72
CA ARG A 49 -9.22 1.26 -2.35
C ARG A 49 -8.12 0.30 -1.92
N LEU A 50 -8.46 -0.65 -1.06
CA LEU A 50 -7.54 -1.67 -0.55
C LEU A 50 -7.11 -2.62 -1.67
N GLY A 51 -8.04 -3.12 -2.48
CA GLY A 51 -7.74 -4.02 -3.60
C GLY A 51 -6.84 -3.38 -4.65
N MET A 52 -7.11 -2.12 -5.03
CA MET A 52 -6.26 -1.40 -5.98
C MET A 52 -4.88 -1.09 -5.39
N THR A 53 -4.80 -0.76 -4.10
CA THR A 53 -3.50 -0.54 -3.45
C THR A 53 -2.68 -1.83 -3.39
N ALA A 54 -3.29 -2.98 -3.09
CA ALA A 54 -2.63 -4.29 -3.12
C ALA A 54 -2.11 -4.62 -4.53
N SER A 55 -2.91 -4.39 -5.57
CA SER A 55 -2.49 -4.62 -6.95
C SER A 55 -1.26 -3.79 -7.33
N MET A 56 -1.26 -2.50 -7.00
CA MET A 56 -0.11 -1.62 -7.28
C MET A 56 1.12 -1.98 -6.45
N LEU A 57 0.92 -2.49 -5.23
CA LEU A 57 2.00 -2.98 -4.39
C LEU A 57 2.63 -4.26 -4.95
N ASP A 58 1.82 -5.15 -5.52
CA ASP A 58 2.30 -6.35 -6.18
C ASP A 58 3.15 -5.99 -7.41
N ASP A 59 2.74 -4.99 -8.20
CA ASP A 59 3.56 -4.46 -9.30
C ASP A 59 4.92 -3.93 -8.82
N ILE A 60 4.96 -3.26 -7.67
CA ILE A 60 6.20 -2.79 -7.04
C ILE A 60 7.06 -3.95 -6.56
N PHE A 61 6.45 -4.94 -5.90
CA PHE A 61 7.15 -6.09 -5.36
C PHE A 61 7.77 -6.99 -6.44
N ASN A 62 7.10 -7.10 -7.58
CA ASN A 62 7.59 -7.85 -8.74
C ASN A 62 8.60 -7.06 -9.61
N ASP A 63 8.87 -5.79 -9.31
CA ASP A 63 9.86 -5.01 -10.04
C ASP A 63 11.29 -5.53 -9.73
N PRO A 64 12.07 -5.96 -10.73
CA PRO A 64 13.41 -6.49 -10.51
C PRO A 64 14.40 -5.44 -9.97
N ASN A 65 14.06 -4.15 -10.05
CA ASN A 65 14.87 -3.05 -9.54
C ASN A 65 14.48 -2.62 -8.12
N LEU A 66 13.52 -3.29 -7.47
CA LEU A 66 13.20 -3.04 -6.07
C LEU A 66 14.39 -3.43 -5.17
N PRO A 67 14.90 -2.54 -4.30
CA PRO A 67 15.96 -2.90 -3.37
C PRO A 67 15.50 -3.99 -2.38
N LEU A 68 16.36 -4.98 -2.16
CA LEU A 68 16.06 -6.18 -1.34
C LEU A 68 15.52 -5.85 0.06
N HIS A 69 16.00 -4.77 0.67
CA HIS A 69 15.59 -4.37 2.02
C HIS A 69 14.13 -3.89 2.10
N PHE A 70 13.50 -3.51 0.97
CA PHE A 70 12.09 -3.16 0.92
C PHE A 70 11.16 -4.36 0.69
N GLY A 71 11.68 -5.52 0.30
CA GLY A 71 10.87 -6.73 0.12
C GLY A 71 10.03 -7.09 1.36
N PRO A 72 10.62 -7.18 2.57
CA PRO A 72 9.86 -7.41 3.80
C PRO A 72 8.81 -6.33 4.09
N LEU A 73 9.09 -5.08 3.72
CA LEU A 73 8.17 -3.96 3.89
C LEU A 73 6.93 -4.10 3.00
N CYS A 74 7.10 -4.51 1.74
CA CYS A 74 5.99 -4.84 0.85
C CYS A 74 5.12 -5.98 1.41
N LEU A 75 5.73 -7.06 1.90
CA LEU A 75 5.00 -8.18 2.50
C LEU A 75 4.21 -7.78 3.75
N GLN A 76 4.79 -6.91 4.58
CA GLN A 76 4.10 -6.35 5.75
C GLN A 76 2.84 -5.58 5.32
N ILE A 77 2.98 -4.68 4.34
CA ILE A 77 1.83 -3.90 3.84
C ILE A 77 0.76 -4.82 3.27
N GLN A 78 1.15 -5.81 2.46
CA GLN A 78 0.23 -6.78 1.85
C GLN A 78 -0.59 -7.51 2.91
N THR A 79 0.06 -7.97 3.98
CA THR A 79 -0.60 -8.67 5.09
C THR A 79 -1.64 -7.78 5.79
N VAL A 80 -1.31 -6.49 6.00
CA VAL A 80 -2.24 -5.54 6.62
C VAL A 80 -3.43 -5.26 5.70
N ILE A 81 -3.20 -5.07 4.40
CA ILE A 81 -4.26 -4.85 3.42
C ILE A 81 -5.21 -6.05 3.34
N GLU A 82 -4.69 -7.28 3.29
CA GLU A 82 -5.48 -8.50 3.26
C GLU A 82 -6.32 -8.66 4.54
N THR A 83 -5.73 -8.36 5.70
CA THR A 83 -6.45 -8.37 6.98
C THR A 83 -7.61 -7.37 6.97
N LEU A 84 -7.38 -6.15 6.48
CA LEU A 84 -8.42 -5.12 6.36
C LEU A 84 -9.52 -5.51 5.36
N LEU A 85 -9.16 -6.10 4.22
CA LEU A 85 -10.12 -6.62 3.24
C LEU A 85 -10.98 -7.73 3.85
N ALA A 86 -10.38 -8.66 4.60
CA ALA A 86 -11.11 -9.72 5.28
C ALA A 86 -12.07 -9.17 6.35
N GLU A 87 -11.67 -8.13 7.10
CA GLU A 87 -12.52 -7.46 8.07
C GLU A 87 -13.66 -6.68 7.40
N SER A 88 -13.39 -6.01 6.28
CA SER A 88 -14.38 -5.25 5.50
C SER A 88 -15.47 -6.16 4.92
N ARG A 89 -15.09 -7.32 4.36
CA ARG A 89 -16.01 -8.33 3.81
C ARG A 89 -16.85 -9.08 4.83
N ARG A 90 -16.51 -9.01 6.12
CA ARG A 90 -17.23 -9.69 7.21
C ARG A 90 -18.35 -8.85 7.84
N LYS A 91 -18.48 -7.58 7.44
CA LYS A 91 -19.59 -6.69 7.83
C LYS A 91 -20.68 -6.70 6.77
#